data_AF-A0A523N5F5-F1
#
_entry.id   AF-A0A523N5F5-F1
#
_cell.length_a   1.000
_cell.length_b   1.000
_cell.length_c   1.000
_cell.angle_alpha   90.00
_cell.angle_beta   90.00
_cell.angle_gamma   90.00
#
_symmetry.space_group_name_H-M   'P 1'
#
loop_
_entity.id
_entity.type
_entity.pdbx_description
1 polymer ?
#
loop_
_entity_poly.entity_id
_entity_poly.type
_entity_poly.pdbx_seq_one_letter_code
_entity_poly.pdbx_strand_id
1 'polypeptide(L)'
;MKKLNVPGLLGLIMGLVLMVPALSQADPSKADPCAHHKDLDQMNLCRAFEIDKAKTAEQKKNRYQNKNHSIYYCSLIKDRELQKFCFAVASQTQSGCANIVDAKLEKECNAKIK
;
A
#
# COMPACT_ATOMS: atom_id res chain seq x y z
N MET A 1 38.46 69.42 0.47
CA MET A 1 38.12 69.15 1.89
C MET A 1 36.61 69.03 2.02
N LYS A 2 36.10 67.86 2.42
CA LYS A 2 34.75 67.66 3.00
C LYS A 2 34.74 66.29 3.68
N LYS A 3 34.67 66.29 5.01
CA LYS A 3 34.40 65.10 5.84
C LYS A 3 32.94 65.15 6.28
N LEU A 4 32.21 64.04 6.18
CA LEU A 4 31.01 63.64 6.93
C LEU A 4 30.95 62.11 6.68
N ASN A 5 31.16 61.15 7.59
CA ASN A 5 30.75 60.84 8.97
C ASN A 5 29.32 60.23 9.14
N VAL A 6 29.24 58.89 8.97
CA VAL A 6 28.54 57.85 9.81
C VAL A 6 26.99 57.93 9.92
N PRO A 7 26.21 56.89 10.32
CA PRO A 7 26.33 55.41 10.33
C PRO A 7 25.22 54.72 9.49
N GLY A 8 25.32 53.40 9.25
CA GLY A 8 24.24 52.66 8.56
C GLY A 8 24.39 51.15 8.72
N LEU A 9 24.21 50.68 9.96
CA LEU A 9 23.90 49.29 10.27
C LEU A 9 22.58 48.91 9.56
N LEU A 10 22.44 47.64 9.19
CA LEU A 10 21.26 46.96 8.66
C LEU A 10 21.04 47.03 7.14
N GLY A 11 21.09 45.86 6.54
CA GLY A 11 20.24 45.54 5.40
C GLY A 11 21.00 45.00 4.21
N LEU A 12 21.36 43.71 4.25
CA LEU A 12 21.46 42.85 3.06
C LEU A 12 21.61 41.38 3.51
N ILE A 13 20.59 40.89 4.22
CA ILE A 13 20.28 39.45 4.27
C ILE A 13 18.91 39.28 3.60
N MET A 14 18.88 39.47 2.28
CA MET A 14 17.78 39.10 1.39
C MET A 14 18.46 38.49 0.17
N GLY A 15 18.22 37.26 -0.26
CA GLY A 15 17.42 36.18 0.29
C GLY A 15 17.79 35.01 -0.59
N LEU A 16 18.52 34.04 -0.03
CA LEU A 16 18.74 32.77 -0.72
C LEU A 16 17.45 31.97 -0.52
N VAL A 17 16.43 32.24 -1.35
CA VAL A 17 15.26 31.38 -1.45
C VAL A 17 15.76 30.10 -2.10
N LEU A 18 16.21 29.17 -1.25
CA LEU A 18 16.39 27.79 -1.64
C LEU A 18 15.02 27.31 -2.13
N MET A 19 14.86 27.21 -3.45
CA MET A 19 13.83 26.37 -4.03
C MET A 19 14.19 24.93 -3.67
N VAL A 20 13.85 24.54 -2.45
CA VAL A 20 13.76 23.15 -2.07
C VAL A 20 12.63 22.58 -2.93
N PRO A 21 12.88 21.65 -3.86
CA PRO A 21 11.78 20.94 -4.48
C PRO A 21 10.99 20.34 -3.34
N ALA A 22 9.71 20.68 -3.25
CA ALA A 22 8.83 20.15 -2.22
C ALA A 22 9.00 18.63 -2.20
N LEU A 23 9.70 18.12 -1.19
CA LEU A 23 9.75 16.71 -0.90
C LEU A 23 8.30 16.32 -0.72
N SER A 24 7.78 15.57 -1.69
CA SER A 24 6.43 15.06 -1.71
C SER A 24 6.25 14.27 -0.41
N GLN A 25 5.63 14.90 0.59
CA GLN A 25 5.33 14.23 1.85
C GLN A 25 4.37 13.11 1.49
N ALA A 26 4.81 11.86 1.68
CA ALA A 26 3.92 10.72 1.60
C ALA A 26 2.81 10.97 2.61
N ASP A 27 1.60 11.18 2.10
CA ASP A 27 0.42 11.47 2.91
C ASP A 27 0.27 10.38 3.99
N PRO A 28 0.34 10.71 5.30
CA PRO A 28 0.32 9.73 6.39
C PRO A 28 -0.99 8.93 6.48
N SER A 29 -1.99 9.24 5.63
CA SER A 29 -3.28 8.57 5.56
C SER A 29 -3.29 7.18 4.89
N LYS A 30 -2.14 6.61 4.47
CA LYS A 30 -2.11 5.31 3.78
C LYS A 30 -1.00 4.38 4.26
N ALA A 31 -0.92 4.15 5.56
CA ALA A 31 -0.20 2.97 6.03
C ALA A 31 -0.86 1.71 5.44
N ASP A 32 -0.07 0.87 4.79
CA ASP A 32 -0.53 -0.44 4.32
C ASP A 32 -1.03 -1.25 5.53
N PRO A 33 -2.31 -1.65 5.58
CA PRO A 33 -2.88 -2.34 6.74
C PRO A 33 -2.18 -3.68 7.03
N CYS A 34 -1.48 -4.22 6.05
CA CYS A 34 -0.81 -5.51 6.14
C CYS A 34 0.69 -5.41 6.46
N ALA A 35 1.23 -4.19 6.64
CA ALA A 35 2.67 -3.99 6.89
C ALA A 35 3.20 -4.62 8.19
N HIS A 36 2.32 -5.03 9.10
CA HIS A 36 2.68 -5.67 10.36
C HIS A 36 3.09 -7.15 10.21
N HIS A 37 2.79 -7.78 9.07
CA HIS A 37 3.21 -9.15 8.78
C HIS A 37 4.71 -9.18 8.42
N LYS A 38 5.51 -9.91 9.21
CA LYS A 38 6.94 -10.13 8.94
C LYS A 38 7.17 -11.12 7.80
N ASP A 39 6.27 -12.09 7.67
CA ASP A 39 6.30 -13.07 6.60
C ASP A 39 5.66 -12.48 5.33
N LEU A 40 6.36 -12.57 4.20
CA LEU A 40 5.93 -11.95 2.95
C LEU A 40 4.68 -12.61 2.38
N ASP A 41 4.51 -13.92 2.55
CA ASP A 41 3.37 -14.66 2.04
C ASP A 41 2.11 -14.31 2.82
N GLN A 42 2.21 -14.22 4.15
CA GLN A 42 1.13 -13.72 5.01
C GLN A 42 0.79 -12.26 4.72
N MET A 43 1.80 -11.41 4.51
CA MET A 43 1.57 -10.02 4.11
C MET A 43 0.78 -9.93 2.79
N ASN A 44 1.19 -10.69 1.78
CA ASN A 44 0.54 -10.69 0.47
C ASN A 44 -0.87 -11.31 0.54
N LEU A 45 -1.06 -12.34 1.35
CA LEU A 45 -2.39 -12.89 1.63
C LEU A 45 -3.31 -11.83 2.25
N CYS A 46 -2.85 -11.12 3.26
CA CYS A 46 -3.60 -10.00 3.85
C CYS A 46 -3.94 -8.95 2.81
N ARG A 47 -2.95 -8.51 2.00
CA ARG A 47 -3.18 -7.49 0.96
C ARG A 47 -4.22 -7.95 -0.06
N ALA A 48 -4.24 -9.23 -0.42
CA ALA A 48 -5.20 -9.76 -1.37
C ALA A 48 -6.66 -9.56 -0.93
N PHE A 49 -6.93 -9.49 0.38
CA PHE A 49 -8.29 -9.36 0.93
C PHE A 49 -8.58 -8.01 1.58
N GLU A 50 -7.57 -7.28 2.06
CA GLU A 50 -7.78 -6.10 2.90
C GLU A 50 -7.43 -4.77 2.19
N ILE A 51 -6.53 -4.77 1.21
CA ILE A 51 -5.99 -3.52 0.66
C ILE A 51 -7.06 -2.65 -0.02
N ASP A 52 -8.05 -3.29 -0.64
CA ASP A 52 -9.12 -2.59 -1.35
C ASP A 52 -10.19 -2.05 -0.38
N LYS A 53 -10.30 -2.64 0.82
CA LYS A 53 -11.20 -2.14 1.86
C LYS A 53 -10.70 -0.83 2.45
N ALA A 54 -9.37 -0.64 2.50
CA ALA A 54 -8.72 0.58 2.96
C ALA A 54 -8.84 1.77 1.98
N LYS A 55 -9.37 1.56 0.77
CA LYS A 55 -9.57 2.66 -0.20
C LYS A 55 -10.60 3.66 0.32
N THR A 56 -10.29 4.95 0.21
CA THR A 56 -11.23 6.03 0.51
C THR A 56 -12.40 6.03 -0.49
N ALA A 57 -13.50 6.68 -0.11
CA ALA A 57 -14.65 6.87 -1.00
C ALA A 57 -14.24 7.55 -2.32
N GLU A 58 -13.31 8.50 -2.26
CA GLU A 58 -12.82 9.20 -3.44
C GLU A 58 -12.00 8.28 -4.36
N GLN A 59 -11.11 7.45 -3.79
CA GLN A 59 -10.35 6.47 -4.57
C GLN A 59 -11.26 5.45 -5.26
N LYS A 60 -12.40 5.11 -4.65
CA LYS A 60 -13.40 4.22 -5.24
C LYS A 60 -14.10 4.83 -6.45
N LYS A 61 -14.19 6.16 -6.56
CA LYS A 61 -14.76 6.85 -7.74
C LYS A 61 -13.83 6.79 -8.96
N ASN A 62 -12.52 6.82 -8.74
CA ASN A 62 -11.54 6.77 -9.82
C ASN A 62 -11.31 5.32 -10.31
N ARG A 63 -11.68 5.01 -11.56
CA ARG A 63 -11.50 3.67 -12.16
C ARG A 63 -10.05 3.16 -12.11
N TYR A 64 -9.05 4.03 -12.23
CA TYR A 64 -7.64 3.64 -12.18
C TYR A 64 -7.22 3.24 -10.76
N GLN A 65 -7.82 3.84 -9.74
CA GLN A 65 -7.53 3.56 -8.34
C GLN A 65 -8.44 2.46 -7.76
N ASN A 66 -9.61 2.24 -8.33
CA ASN A 66 -10.58 1.23 -7.90
C ASN A 66 -10.43 -0.13 -8.60
N LYS A 67 -9.20 -0.55 -8.91
CA LYS A 67 -8.92 -1.89 -9.44
C LYS A 67 -8.82 -2.91 -8.31
N ASN A 68 -9.39 -4.11 -8.51
CA ASN A 68 -9.19 -5.23 -7.61
C ASN A 68 -7.78 -5.82 -7.83
N HIS A 69 -6.95 -5.81 -6.79
CA HIS A 69 -5.58 -6.32 -6.85
C HIS A 69 -5.40 -7.66 -6.15
N SER A 70 -6.48 -8.34 -5.75
CA SER A 70 -6.42 -9.62 -5.04
C SER A 70 -5.58 -10.66 -5.79
N ILE A 71 -5.87 -10.85 -7.08
CA ILE A 71 -5.15 -11.79 -7.97
C ILE A 71 -3.67 -11.44 -8.09
N TYR A 72 -3.33 -10.14 -8.16
CA TYR A 72 -1.94 -9.70 -8.18
C TYR A 72 -1.22 -10.12 -6.90
N TYR A 73 -1.79 -9.86 -5.73
CA TYR A 73 -1.16 -10.24 -4.47
C TYR A 73 -1.10 -11.76 -4.27
N CYS A 74 -2.11 -12.52 -4.68
CA CYS A 74 -2.06 -13.98 -4.68
C CYS A 74 -0.89 -14.52 -5.53
N SER A 75 -0.57 -13.87 -6.66
CA SER A 75 0.56 -14.27 -7.51
C SER A 75 1.94 -14.06 -6.87
N LEU A 76 2.03 -13.19 -5.85
CA LEU A 76 3.29 -12.91 -5.15
C LEU A 76 3.60 -13.94 -4.04
N ILE A 77 2.60 -14.68 -3.56
CA ILE A 77 2.73 -15.73 -2.54
C ILE A 77 3.60 -16.87 -3.07
N LYS A 78 4.57 -17.34 -2.27
CA LYS A 78 5.52 -18.42 -2.65
C LYS A 78 5.10 -19.77 -2.10
N ASP A 79 4.51 -19.82 -0.92
CA ASP A 79 3.87 -21.01 -0.39
C ASP A 79 2.73 -21.46 -1.31
N ARG A 80 2.84 -22.69 -1.83
CA ARG A 80 1.95 -23.17 -2.88
C ARG A 80 0.53 -23.45 -2.38
N GLU A 81 0.39 -23.88 -1.15
CA GLU A 81 -0.90 -24.20 -0.54
C GLU A 81 -1.65 -22.89 -0.22
N LEU A 82 -0.93 -21.91 0.33
CA LEU A 82 -1.46 -20.58 0.60
C LEU A 82 -1.80 -19.82 -0.68
N GLN A 83 -1.00 -19.98 -1.73
CA GLN A 83 -1.29 -19.41 -3.04
C GLN A 83 -2.57 -19.99 -3.65
N LYS A 84 -2.75 -21.32 -3.60
CA LYS A 84 -3.98 -21.99 -4.06
C LYS A 84 -5.20 -21.50 -3.27
N PHE A 85 -5.08 -21.43 -1.95
CA PHE A 85 -6.09 -20.86 -1.07
C PHE A 85 -6.45 -19.43 -1.49
N CYS A 86 -5.46 -18.57 -1.68
CA CYS A 86 -5.68 -17.17 -2.03
C CYS A 86 -6.46 -17.04 -3.35
N PHE A 87 -6.02 -17.74 -4.39
CA PHE A 87 -6.71 -17.71 -5.69
C PHE A 87 -8.13 -18.27 -5.62
N ALA A 88 -8.33 -19.40 -4.95
CA ALA A 88 -9.64 -20.02 -4.83
C ALA A 88 -10.65 -19.09 -4.15
N VAL A 89 -10.26 -18.44 -3.04
CA VAL A 89 -11.13 -17.49 -2.32
C VAL A 89 -11.30 -16.20 -3.12
N ALA A 90 -10.24 -15.64 -3.71
CA ALA A 90 -10.32 -14.40 -4.49
C ALA A 90 -11.19 -14.54 -5.75
N SER A 91 -11.16 -15.71 -6.40
CA SER A 91 -11.96 -16.04 -7.57
C SER A 91 -13.28 -16.73 -7.25
N GLN A 92 -13.59 -16.97 -5.97
CA GLN A 92 -14.78 -17.70 -5.51
C GLN A 92 -14.97 -19.04 -6.25
N THR A 93 -13.89 -19.81 -6.40
CA THR A 93 -13.87 -21.05 -7.19
C THR A 93 -13.60 -22.25 -6.30
N GLN A 94 -14.64 -23.04 -6.01
CA GLN A 94 -14.56 -24.18 -5.08
C GLN A 94 -13.57 -25.26 -5.54
N SER A 95 -13.47 -25.53 -6.84
CA SER A 95 -12.48 -26.47 -7.38
C SER A 95 -11.03 -26.04 -7.13
N GLY A 96 -10.79 -24.76 -6.85
CA GLY A 96 -9.49 -24.26 -6.42
C GLY A 96 -9.09 -24.80 -5.04
N CYS A 97 -10.05 -24.92 -4.12
CA CYS A 97 -9.80 -25.45 -2.77
C CYS A 97 -9.44 -26.94 -2.80
N ALA A 98 -10.04 -27.72 -3.70
CA ALA A 98 -9.78 -29.16 -3.82
C ALA A 98 -8.33 -29.52 -4.23
N ASN A 99 -7.53 -28.53 -4.65
CA ASN A 99 -6.12 -28.73 -4.96
C ASN A 99 -5.19 -28.53 -3.75
N ILE A 100 -5.74 -28.14 -2.59
CA ILE A 100 -5.01 -27.95 -1.34
C ILE A 100 -4.88 -29.32 -0.66
N VAL A 101 -3.64 -29.70 -0.35
CA VAL A 101 -3.27 -30.95 0.32
C VAL A 101 -3.46 -30.85 1.83
N ASP A 102 -3.21 -29.68 2.43
CA ASP A 102 -3.49 -29.47 3.86
C ASP A 102 -5.01 -29.46 4.12
N ALA A 103 -5.51 -30.50 4.76
CA ALA A 103 -6.95 -30.69 4.99
C ALA A 103 -7.59 -29.58 5.83
N LYS A 104 -6.83 -28.95 6.74
CA LYS A 104 -7.36 -27.86 7.56
C LYS A 104 -7.52 -26.60 6.72
N LEU A 105 -6.53 -26.27 5.91
CA LEU A 105 -6.55 -25.13 5.00
C LEU A 105 -7.58 -25.32 3.88
N GLU A 106 -7.72 -26.54 3.35
CA GLU A 106 -8.79 -26.88 2.40
C GLU A 106 -10.17 -26.62 3.01
N LYS A 107 -10.41 -27.07 4.24
CA LYS A 107 -11.69 -26.83 4.93
C LYS A 107 -11.94 -25.34 5.14
N GLU A 108 -10.91 -24.58 5.53
CA GLU A 108 -11.02 -23.13 5.67
C GLU A 108 -11.31 -22.44 4.33
N CYS A 109 -10.65 -22.88 3.25
CA CYS A 109 -10.88 -22.40 1.89
C CYS A 109 -12.34 -22.56 1.49
N ASN A 110 -12.87 -23.79 1.62
CA ASN A 110 -14.26 -24.10 1.30
C ASN A 110 -15.25 -23.26 2.11
N ALA A 111 -14.97 -22.99 3.39
CA ALA A 111 -15.83 -22.17 4.23
C ALA A 111 -15.85 -20.67 3.85
N LYS A 112 -14.85 -20.19 3.11
CA LYS A 112 -14.74 -18.79 2.66
C LYS A 112 -15.32 -18.53 1.26
N ILE A 113 -15.69 -19.59 0.54
CA ILE A 113 -16.36 -19.49 -0.76
C ILE A 113 -17.87 -19.56 -0.52
N LYS A 114 -18.61 -18.66 -1.17
CA LYS A 114 -20.07 -18.55 -1.06
C LYS A 114 -20.80 -19.39 -2.10
#